data_AF-A0A534QZ05-F1
#
_entry.id   AF-A0A534QZ05-F1
#
_cell.length_a   1.000
_cell.length_b   1.000
_cell.length_c   1.000
_cell.angle_alpha   90.00
_cell.angle_beta   90.00
_cell.angle_gamma   90.00
#
_symmetry.space_group_name_H-M   'P 1'
#
loop_
_entity.id
_entity.type
_entity.pdbx_description
1 polymer ?
#
loop_
_entity_poly.entity_id
_entity_poly.type
_entity_poly.pdbx_seq_one_letter_code
_entity_poly.pdbx_strand_id
1 'polypeptide(L)'
;MRHTIRMTALGFALAMPAWAQTAVELKKELLPKIKKAQAEGKDLGQAAKEYEEGDKALKDGLQEEAVDHFKKAKAAMPADMK
;
A
#
# COMPACT_ATOMS: atom_id res chain seq x y z
N MET A 1 19.24 29.35 38.92
CA MET A 1 19.20 28.12 38.09
C MET A 1 17.76 27.66 37.95
N ARG A 2 17.24 27.61 36.72
CA ARG A 2 16.22 26.66 36.23
C ARG A 2 15.81 27.07 34.81
N HIS A 3 16.53 26.52 33.84
CA HIS A 3 16.22 26.64 32.43
C HIS A 3 14.97 25.82 32.12
N THR A 4 13.85 26.49 31.83
CA THR A 4 12.70 25.88 31.17
C THR A 4 13.00 25.76 29.69
N ILE A 5 13.60 24.65 29.29
CA ILE A 5 13.72 24.23 27.90
C ILE A 5 12.32 23.81 27.45
N ARG A 6 11.62 24.70 26.75
CA ARG A 6 10.48 24.33 25.94
C ARG A 6 11.02 23.49 24.79
N MET A 7 10.97 22.17 24.94
CA MET A 7 11.17 21.27 23.81
C MET A 7 10.01 21.48 22.84
N THR A 8 10.28 22.30 21.84
CA THR A 8 9.57 22.28 20.56
C THR A 8 9.68 20.85 20.04
N ALA A 9 8.64 20.06 20.23
CA ALA A 9 8.48 18.80 19.52
C ALA A 9 8.36 19.17 18.05
N LEU A 10 9.52 19.19 17.38
CA LEU A 10 9.65 19.25 15.94
C LEU A 10 9.03 17.94 15.44
N GLY A 11 7.70 17.97 15.26
CA GLY A 11 6.94 16.89 14.68
C GLY A 11 7.58 16.56 13.36
N PHE A 12 8.16 15.37 13.29
CA PHE A 12 8.73 14.75 12.11
C PHE A 12 7.56 14.52 11.13
N ALA A 13 7.08 15.59 10.50
CA ALA A 13 6.29 15.52 9.30
C ALA A 13 7.26 15.07 8.22
N LEU A 14 7.54 13.76 8.18
CA LEU A 14 8.12 13.12 7.01
C LEU A 14 7.23 13.56 5.87
N ALA A 15 7.77 14.40 4.99
CA ALA A 15 7.23 14.62 3.68
C ALA A 15 7.24 13.24 3.01
N MET A 16 6.17 12.47 3.23
CA MET A 16 5.98 11.20 2.57
C MET A 16 5.97 11.57 1.09
N PRO A 17 6.87 11.00 0.30
CA PRO A 17 6.94 11.35 -1.09
C PRO A 17 5.57 11.10 -1.74
N ALA A 18 5.18 11.87 -2.76
CA ALA A 18 3.87 11.71 -3.40
C ALA A 18 3.62 10.27 -3.95
N TRP A 19 4.68 9.48 -4.13
CA TRP A 19 4.64 8.06 -4.50
C TRP A 19 4.32 7.10 -3.33
N ALA A 20 4.47 7.54 -2.08
CA ALA A 20 3.91 6.86 -0.91
C ALA A 20 2.39 6.83 -0.96
N GLN A 21 1.85 7.96 -1.40
CA GLN A 21 0.43 8.20 -1.48
C GLN A 21 -0.19 7.26 -2.50
N THR A 22 0.48 7.02 -3.64
CA THR A 22 -0.01 6.13 -4.69
C THR A 22 0.01 4.65 -4.30
N ALA A 23 1.03 4.14 -3.60
CA ALA A 23 1.05 2.75 -3.14
C ALA A 23 -0.09 2.47 -2.15
N VAL A 24 -0.31 3.38 -1.19
CA VAL A 24 -1.38 3.26 -0.20
C VAL A 24 -2.76 3.41 -0.84
N GLU A 25 -2.92 4.29 -1.83
CA GLU A 25 -4.15 4.43 -2.61
C GLU A 25 -4.47 3.17 -3.41
N LEU A 26 -3.49 2.61 -4.14
CA LEU A 26 -3.66 1.36 -4.87
C LEU A 26 -4.00 0.21 -3.94
N LYS A 27 -3.36 0.12 -2.78
CA LYS A 27 -3.68 -0.88 -1.77
C LYS A 27 -5.12 -0.75 -1.27
N LYS A 28 -5.59 0.48 -1.00
CA LYS A 28 -6.97 0.75 -0.58
C LYS A 28 -7.99 0.41 -1.66
N GLU A 29 -7.65 0.61 -2.93
CA GLU A 29 -8.51 0.25 -4.07
C GLU A 29 -8.58 -1.27 -4.26
N LEU A 30 -7.44 -1.96 -4.15
CA LEU A 30 -7.32 -3.40 -4.42
C LEU A 30 -7.84 -4.27 -3.27
N LEU A 31 -7.58 -3.90 -2.02
CA LEU A 31 -7.97 -4.69 -0.85
C LEU A 31 -9.46 -5.11 -0.85
N PRO A 32 -10.44 -4.22 -1.05
CA PRO A 32 -11.84 -4.62 -1.08
C PRO A 32 -12.17 -5.55 -2.25
N LYS A 33 -11.56 -5.34 -3.43
CA LYS A 33 -11.74 -6.20 -4.61
C LYS A 33 -11.19 -7.60 -4.36
N ILE A 34 -10.00 -7.70 -3.77
CA ILE A 34 -9.36 -8.96 -3.37
C ILE A 34 -10.20 -9.69 -2.34
N LYS A 35 -10.64 -9.00 -1.28
CA LYS A 35 -11.50 -9.59 -0.25
C LYS A 35 -12.82 -10.09 -0.82
N LYS A 36 -13.43 -9.33 -1.73
CA LYS A 36 -14.66 -9.73 -2.41
C LYS A 36 -14.45 -10.99 -3.24
N ALA A 37 -13.38 -11.04 -4.04
CA ALA A 37 -13.03 -12.21 -4.83
C ALA A 37 -12.77 -13.45 -3.96
N GLN A 38 -12.04 -13.30 -2.85
CA GLN A 38 -11.81 -14.36 -1.88
C GLN A 38 -13.11 -14.85 -1.24
N ALA A 39 -14.01 -13.93 -0.89
CA ALA A 39 -15.34 -14.28 -0.35
C ALA A 39 -16.23 -14.99 -1.37
N GLU A 40 -16.09 -14.65 -2.66
CA GLU A 40 -16.76 -15.33 -3.78
C GLU A 40 -16.10 -16.68 -4.15
N GLY A 41 -15.00 -17.07 -3.48
CA GLY A 41 -14.24 -18.28 -3.81
C GLY A 41 -13.51 -18.20 -5.16
N LYS A 42 -13.32 -16.98 -5.69
CA LYS A 42 -12.60 -16.76 -6.94
C LYS A 42 -11.10 -16.84 -6.70
N ASP A 43 -10.44 -17.63 -7.52
CA ASP A 43 -8.99 -17.70 -7.53
C ASP A 43 -8.42 -16.42 -8.17
N LEU A 44 -7.75 -15.64 -7.33
CA LEU A 44 -7.05 -14.42 -7.75
C LEU A 44 -5.66 -14.74 -8.32
N GLY A 45 -5.14 -15.95 -8.12
CA GLY A 45 -3.87 -16.43 -8.65
C GLY A 45 -2.74 -15.40 -8.52
N GLN A 46 -2.30 -14.88 -9.66
CA GLN A 46 -1.20 -13.92 -9.73
C GLN A 46 -1.58 -12.55 -9.12
N ALA A 47 -2.84 -12.13 -9.15
CA ALA A 47 -3.26 -10.87 -8.55
C ALA A 47 -3.11 -10.88 -7.01
N ALA A 48 -3.37 -12.01 -6.36
CA ALA A 48 -3.16 -12.15 -4.92
C ALA A 48 -1.68 -12.14 -4.55
N LYS A 49 -0.84 -12.84 -5.32
CA LYS A 49 0.63 -12.85 -5.11
C LYS A 49 1.23 -11.46 -5.25
N GLU A 50 0.91 -10.76 -6.34
CA GLU A 50 1.41 -9.40 -6.57
C GLU A 50 0.90 -8.42 -5.50
N TYR A 51 -0.31 -8.62 -4.98
CA TYR A 51 -0.80 -7.80 -3.86
C TYR A 51 -0.03 -8.05 -2.56
N GLU A 52 0.29 -9.31 -2.25
CA GLU A 52 1.08 -9.66 -1.06
C GLU A 52 2.51 -9.11 -1.14
N GLU A 53 3.16 -9.22 -2.31
CA GLU A 53 4.48 -8.62 -2.55
C GLU A 53 4.43 -7.10 -2.42
N GLY A 54 3.38 -6.45 -2.96
CA GLY A 54 3.20 -5.01 -2.79
C GLY A 54 2.95 -4.59 -1.34
N ASP A 55 2.20 -5.38 -0.57
CA ASP A 55 1.97 -5.14 0.85
C ASP A 55 3.25 -5.29 1.68
N LYS A 56 4.08 -6.29 1.33
CA LYS A 56 5.38 -6.52 1.94
C LYS A 56 6.35 -5.39 1.61
N ALA A 57 6.46 -4.99 0.35
CA ALA A 57 7.27 -3.85 -0.07
C ALA A 57 6.84 -2.55 0.65
N LEU A 58 5.54 -2.33 0.86
CA LEU A 58 5.06 -1.20 1.67
C LEU A 58 5.53 -1.25 3.13
N LYS A 59 5.53 -2.44 3.75
CA LYS A 59 6.00 -2.65 5.13
C LYS A 59 7.52 -2.46 5.24
N ASP A 60 8.26 -2.84 4.20
CA ASP A 60 9.71 -2.70 4.12
C ASP A 60 10.15 -1.26 3.74
N GLY A 61 9.20 -0.36 3.47
CA GLY A 61 9.46 1.03 3.07
C GLY A 61 9.82 1.20 1.59
N LEU A 62 9.74 0.13 0.80
CA LEU A 62 10.03 0.08 -0.64
C LEU A 62 8.81 0.51 -1.44
N GLN A 63 8.53 1.82 -1.46
CA GLN A 63 7.30 2.34 -2.07
C GLN A 63 7.22 2.18 -3.58
N GLU A 64 8.33 2.34 -4.31
CA GLU A 64 8.36 2.14 -5.77
C GLU A 64 7.99 0.70 -6.15
N GLU A 65 8.63 -0.27 -5.48
CA GLU A 65 8.32 -1.69 -5.67
C GLU A 65 6.87 -1.99 -5.31
N ALA A 66 6.36 -1.41 -4.21
CA ALA A 66 4.97 -1.58 -3.83
C ALA A 66 3.99 -1.05 -4.88
N VAL A 67 4.25 0.14 -5.44
CA VAL A 67 3.43 0.69 -6.52
C VAL A 67 3.42 -0.25 -7.72
N ASP A 68 4.57 -0.78 -8.12
CA ASP A 68 4.67 -1.66 -9.28
C ASP A 68 3.97 -3.00 -9.06
N HIS A 69 4.14 -3.60 -7.89
CA HIS A 69 3.43 -4.81 -7.49
C HIS A 69 1.91 -4.59 -7.44
N PHE A 70 1.43 -3.48 -6.87
CA PHE A 70 0.00 -3.18 -6.87
C PHE A 70 -0.56 -2.91 -8.27
N LYS A 71 0.20 -2.23 -9.15
CA LYS A 71 -0.20 -2.08 -10.56
C LYS A 71 -0.32 -3.43 -11.26
N LYS A 72 0.62 -4.35 -11.04
CA LYS A 72 0.57 -5.72 -11.57
C LYS A 72 -0.63 -6.48 -10.99
N ALA A 73 -0.88 -6.37 -9.69
CA ALA A 73 -2.05 -6.98 -9.05
C ALA A 73 -3.34 -6.48 -9.69
N LYS A 74 -3.47 -5.16 -9.91
CA LYS A 74 -4.61 -4.54 -10.60
C LYS A 74 -4.74 -5.03 -12.05
N ALA A 75 -3.63 -5.17 -12.77
CA ALA A 75 -3.63 -5.65 -14.14
C ALA A 75 -3.96 -7.16 -14.25
N ALA A 76 -3.57 -7.94 -13.24
CA ALA A 76 -3.86 -9.37 -13.15
C ALA A 76 -5.26 -9.67 -12.60
N MET A 77 -5.99 -8.66 -12.09
CA MET A 77 -7.37 -8.86 -11.65
C MET A 77 -8.25 -9.36 -12.81
N PRO A 78 -9.21 -10.26 -12.51
CA PRO A 78 -10.23 -10.66 -13.47
C PRO A 78 -10.93 -9.45 -14.08
N ALA A 79 -11.27 -9.50 -15.37
CA ALA A 79 -11.87 -8.37 -16.09
C ALA A 79 -13.21 -7.92 -15.48
N ASP A 80 -13.94 -8.84 -14.84
CA ASP A 80 -15.16 -8.58 -14.06
C ASP A 80 -14.92 -7.79 -12.76
N MET A 81 -13.66 -7.55 -12.38
CA MET A 81 -13.26 -6.84 -11.16
C MET A 81 -12.37 -5.62 -11.41
N LYS A 82 -11.92 -5.41 -12.65
CA LYS A 82 -11.15 -4.22 -13.04
C LYS A 82 -12.03 -2.98 -12.96
#